data_AF-A0A8R7ULE9-F1
#
_entry.id   AF-A0A8R7ULE9-F1
#
_cell.length_a   1.000
_cell.length_b   1.000
_cell.length_c   1.000
_cell.angle_alpha   90.00
_cell.angle_beta   90.00
_cell.angle_gamma   90.00
#
_symmetry.space_group_name_H-M   'P 1'
#
loop_
_entity.id
_entity.type
_entity.pdbx_description
1 polymer ?
#
loop_
_entity_poly.entity_id
_entity_poly.type
_entity_poly.pdbx_seq_one_letter_code
_entity_poly.pdbx_strand_id
1 'polypeptide(L)'
;MQPAVFKALLHFIYTDSLPGDMDLQGGKDTDMVRLLLVAADRYAMERLKLVCQSILCEDLNAVTVATTLALADQHNCHKLKDACLEFMEMSDDMDAVVATQGFKDVKASCPSLIVDALEKRRKFRKA
;
A
#
# COMPACT_ATOMS: atom_id res chain seq x y z
N MET A 1 0.03 -18.10 4.27
CA MET A 1 1.14 -17.48 3.53
C MET A 1 1.32 -18.27 2.24
N GLN A 2 1.36 -17.60 1.08
CA GLN A 2 1.47 -18.28 -0.22
C GLN A 2 2.91 -18.78 -0.47
N PRO A 3 3.10 -19.92 -1.16
CA PRO A 3 4.44 -20.47 -1.44
C PRO A 3 5.35 -19.48 -2.18
N ALA A 4 4.80 -18.72 -3.13
CA ALA A 4 5.55 -17.74 -3.91
C ALA A 4 6.08 -16.60 -3.02
N VAL A 5 5.25 -16.07 -2.11
CA VAL A 5 5.65 -15.00 -1.16
C VAL A 5 6.75 -15.50 -0.23
N PHE A 6 6.65 -16.75 0.24
CA PHE A 6 7.67 -17.33 1.09
C PHE A 6 8.99 -17.56 0.36
N LYS A 7 8.93 -17.99 -0.91
CA LYS A 7 10.11 -18.08 -1.78
C LYS A 7 10.79 -16.72 -1.96
N ALA A 8 10.01 -15.65 -2.20
CA ALA A 8 10.54 -14.30 -2.32
C ALA A 8 11.18 -13.80 -1.01
N LEU A 9 10.54 -14.08 0.14
CA LEU A 9 11.09 -13.77 1.46
C LEU A 9 12.43 -14.48 1.69
N LEU A 10 12.50 -15.79 1.41
CA LEU A 10 13.74 -16.55 1.54
C LEU A 10 14.83 -16.00 0.61
N HIS A 11 14.50 -15.69 -0.64
CA HIS A 11 15.45 -15.10 -1.56
C HIS A 11 16.05 -13.81 -0.97
N PHE A 12 15.21 -12.89 -0.49
CA PHE A 12 15.67 -11.66 0.15
C PHE A 12 16.55 -11.91 1.39
N ILE A 13 16.24 -12.91 2.21
CA ILE A 13 17.07 -13.27 3.38
C ILE A 13 18.48 -13.67 2.96
N TYR A 14 18.63 -14.40 1.85
CA TYR A 14 19.91 -14.93 1.40
C TYR A 14 20.70 -14.01 0.46
N THR A 15 20.00 -13.16 -0.30
CA THR A 15 20.63 -12.34 -1.35
C THR A 15 20.49 -10.84 -1.12
N ASP A 16 19.68 -10.44 -0.14
CA ASP A 16 19.32 -9.04 0.11
C ASP A 16 18.71 -8.32 -1.10
N SER A 17 18.14 -9.08 -2.03
CA SER A 17 17.53 -8.61 -3.26
C SER A 17 16.14 -9.22 -3.44
N LEU A 18 15.27 -8.53 -4.16
CA LEU A 18 14.01 -9.13 -4.61
C LEU A 18 14.28 -10.07 -5.79
N PRO A 19 13.53 -11.18 -5.91
CA PRO A 19 13.58 -12.04 -7.09
C PRO A 19 13.37 -11.25 -8.38
N GLY A 20 14.27 -11.39 -9.36
CA GLY A 20 14.19 -10.67 -10.64
C GLY A 20 13.06 -11.12 -11.57
N ASP A 21 12.36 -12.21 -11.22
CA ASP A 21 11.11 -12.64 -11.85
C ASP A 21 9.87 -11.90 -11.30
N MET A 22 10.03 -11.06 -10.26
CA MET A 22 9.02 -10.06 -9.94
C MET A 22 9.18 -8.87 -10.89
N ASP A 23 8.29 -8.81 -11.87
CA ASP A 23 8.08 -7.67 -12.73
C ASP A 23 7.35 -6.57 -11.96
N LEU A 24 8.13 -5.85 -11.15
CA LEU A 24 7.69 -4.70 -10.35
C LEU A 24 7.21 -3.51 -11.20
N GLN A 25 7.27 -3.59 -12.54
CA GLN A 25 6.75 -2.58 -13.46
C GLN A 25 5.37 -2.92 -14.03
N GLY A 26 4.81 -4.10 -13.71
CA GLY A 26 3.75 -4.73 -14.49
C GLY A 26 2.44 -5.02 -13.76
N GLY A 27 2.04 -4.30 -12.71
CA GLY A 27 0.69 -4.33 -12.10
C GLY A 27 0.21 -5.63 -11.43
N LYS A 28 0.49 -6.82 -11.98
CA LYS A 28 0.23 -8.16 -11.41
C LYS A 28 1.03 -8.43 -10.14
N ASP A 29 2.19 -7.78 -10.01
CA ASP A 29 3.07 -7.99 -8.86
C ASP A 29 2.76 -7.06 -7.69
N THR A 30 1.86 -6.08 -7.85
CA THR A 30 1.45 -5.22 -6.73
C THR A 30 0.78 -6.01 -5.60
N ASP A 31 -0.04 -7.00 -5.93
CA ASP A 31 -0.65 -7.91 -4.95
C ASP A 31 0.38 -8.83 -4.29
N MET A 32 1.38 -9.28 -5.05
CA MET A 32 2.51 -10.03 -4.53
C MET A 32 3.33 -9.19 -3.54
N VAL A 33 3.62 -7.93 -3.87
CA VAL A 33 4.35 -6.98 -3.02
C VAL A 33 3.56 -6.65 -1.76
N ARG A 34 2.23 -6.53 -1.84
CA ARG A 34 1.35 -6.38 -0.66
C ARG A 34 1.46 -7.58 0.28
N LEU A 35 1.36 -8.80 -0.26
CA LEU A 35 1.51 -10.01 0.54
C LEU A 35 2.92 -10.15 1.12
N LEU A 36 3.94 -9.69 0.39
CA LEU A 36 5.32 -9.65 0.85
C LEU A 36 5.51 -8.62 1.95
N LEU A 37 4.85 -7.46 1.89
CA LEU A 37 4.85 -6.46 2.97
C LEU A 37 4.26 -7.03 4.26
N VAL A 38 3.12 -7.74 4.17
CA VAL A 38 2.50 -8.44 5.30
C VAL A 38 3.46 -9.47 5.90
N ALA A 39 4.18 -10.21 5.05
CA ALA A 39 5.18 -11.16 5.50
C ALA A 39 6.37 -10.47 6.17
N ALA A 40 6.89 -9.41 5.57
CA ALA A 40 8.02 -8.65 6.08
C ALA A 40 7.71 -8.09 7.47
N ASP A 41 6.51 -7.53 7.67
CA ASP A 41 6.03 -7.07 8.97
C ASP A 41 5.93 -8.22 9.99
N ARG A 42 5.32 -9.35 9.59
CA ARG A 42 5.17 -10.53 10.45
C ARG A 42 6.50 -11.11 10.92
N TYR A 43 7.55 -11.06 10.09
CA TYR A 43 8.88 -11.58 10.42
C TYR A 43 9.86 -10.49 10.86
N ALA A 44 9.39 -9.26 11.14
CA ALA A 44 10.21 -8.12 11.57
C ALA A 44 11.40 -7.80 10.63
N MET A 45 11.18 -7.99 9.33
CA MET A 45 12.16 -7.74 8.27
C MET A 45 12.08 -6.28 7.81
N GLU A 46 12.59 -5.36 8.62
CA GLU A 46 12.44 -3.91 8.41
C GLU A 46 12.94 -3.42 7.05
N ARG A 47 14.07 -3.92 6.56
CA ARG A 47 14.60 -3.52 5.25
C ARG A 47 13.71 -3.95 4.10
N LEU A 48 13.21 -5.18 4.13
CA LEU A 48 12.26 -5.67 3.14
C LEU A 48 10.94 -4.88 3.21
N LYS A 49 10.48 -4.59 4.43
CA LYS A 49 9.28 -3.79 4.68
C LYS A 49 9.42 -2.39 4.04
N LEU A 50 10.59 -1.77 4.12
CA LEU A 50 10.85 -0.48 3.45
C LEU A 50 10.88 -0.59 1.92
N VAL A 51 11.50 -1.64 1.37
CA VAL A 51 11.53 -1.87 -0.09
C VAL A 51 10.12 -2.06 -0.63
N CYS A 52 9.30 -2.89 0.01
CA CYS A 52 7.90 -3.08 -0.40
C CYS A 52 7.09 -1.78 -0.31
N GLN A 53 7.33 -0.94 0.71
CA GLN A 53 6.68 0.37 0.80
C GLN A 53 7.08 1.30 -0.35
N SER A 54 8.35 1.33 -0.77
CA SER A 54 8.80 2.17 -1.89
C SER A 54 8.08 1.79 -3.19
N ILE A 55 8.05 0.49 -3.49
CA ILE A 55 7.39 -0.03 -4.71
C ILE A 55 5.90 0.32 -4.69
N LEU A 56 5.21 0.06 -3.57
CA LEU A 56 3.79 0.37 -3.45
C LEU A 56 3.49 1.87 -3.53
N CYS A 57 4.45 2.72 -3.17
CA CYS A 57 4.32 4.17 -3.28
C CYS A 57 4.46 4.64 -4.75
N GLU A 58 5.34 4.02 -5.52
CA GLU A 58 5.54 4.32 -6.95
C GLU A 58 4.34 3.87 -7.80
N ASP A 59 3.69 2.76 -7.44
CA ASP A 59 2.52 2.20 -8.13
C ASP A 59 1.15 2.75 -7.63
N LEU A 60 1.14 3.81 -6.82
CA LEU A 60 -0.12 4.41 -6.33
C LEU A 60 -0.96 4.96 -7.47
N ASN A 61 -2.20 4.49 -7.55
CA ASN A 61 -3.20 4.98 -8.49
C ASN A 61 -4.59 5.06 -7.83
N ALA A 62 -5.54 5.70 -8.51
CA ALA A 62 -6.89 5.92 -7.97
C ALA A 62 -7.62 4.62 -7.57
N VAL A 63 -7.29 3.50 -8.21
CA VAL A 63 -7.89 2.18 -7.93
C VAL A 63 -7.22 1.50 -6.74
N THR A 64 -5.91 1.66 -6.59
CA THR A 64 -5.10 0.95 -5.58
C THR A 64 -4.95 1.73 -4.27
N VAL A 65 -5.04 3.06 -4.28
CA VAL A 65 -4.72 3.93 -3.14
C VAL A 65 -5.51 3.57 -1.88
N ALA A 66 -6.80 3.27 -1.99
CA ALA A 66 -7.63 2.93 -0.84
C ALA A 66 -7.18 1.61 -0.19
N THR A 67 -6.95 0.58 -1.00
CA THR A 67 -6.48 -0.73 -0.52
C THR A 67 -5.07 -0.66 0.08
N THR A 68 -4.17 0.13 -0.52
CA THR A 68 -2.81 0.35 -0.02
C THR A 68 -2.81 1.14 1.29
N LEU A 69 -3.70 2.15 1.43
CA LEU A 69 -3.87 2.90 2.67
C LEU A 69 -4.29 2.01 3.83
N ALA A 70 -5.29 1.15 3.62
CA ALA A 70 -5.75 0.22 4.66
C ALA A 70 -4.65 -0.77 5.08
N LEU A 71 -3.88 -1.27 4.11
CA LEU A 71 -2.76 -2.16 4.37
C LEU A 71 -1.62 -1.44 5.12
N ALA A 72 -1.35 -0.19 4.78
CA ALA A 72 -0.34 0.62 5.46
C ALA A 72 -0.72 0.90 6.92
N ASP A 73 -2.00 1.16 7.19
CA ASP A 73 -2.49 1.35 8.55
C ASP A 73 -2.40 0.06 9.37
N GLN A 74 -2.84 -1.06 8.81
CA GLN A 74 -2.83 -2.36 9.48
C GLN A 74 -1.42 -2.81 9.90
N HIS A 75 -0.41 -2.49 9.09
CA HIS A 75 0.98 -2.90 9.32
C HIS A 75 1.87 -1.77 9.87
N ASN A 76 1.28 -0.68 10.38
CA ASN A 76 2.00 0.47 10.94
C ASN A 76 3.08 1.05 10.00
N CYS A 77 2.82 1.05 8.69
CA CYS A 77 3.69 1.61 7.66
C CYS A 77 3.42 3.12 7.53
N HIS A 78 3.91 3.92 8.48
CA HIS A 78 3.62 5.37 8.54
C HIS A 78 3.97 6.12 7.25
N LYS A 79 5.12 5.84 6.64
CA LYS A 79 5.55 6.52 5.39
C LYS A 79 4.61 6.24 4.23
N LEU A 80 4.22 4.97 4.05
CA LEU A 80 3.28 4.59 3.00
C LEU A 80 1.87 5.15 3.27
N LYS A 81 1.46 5.20 4.55
CA LYS A 81 0.19 5.82 4.96
C LYS A 81 0.17 7.31 4.60
N ASP A 82 1.22 8.04 4.93
CA ASP A 82 1.33 9.46 4.62
C ASP A 82 1.32 9.72 3.10
N ALA A 83 2.07 8.94 2.33
CA ALA A 83 2.06 9.03 0.87
C ALA A 83 0.67 8.75 0.25
N CYS A 84 -0.07 7.77 0.78
CA CYS A 84 -1.45 7.51 0.34
C CYS A 84 -2.37 8.69 0.68
N LEU A 85 -2.21 9.30 1.85
CA LEU A 85 -3.00 10.47 2.25
C LEU A 85 -2.68 11.69 1.37
N GLU A 86 -1.40 11.96 1.10
CA GLU A 86 -0.97 13.02 0.19
C GLU A 86 -1.52 12.81 -1.22
N PHE A 87 -1.51 11.58 -1.74
CA PHE A 87 -2.13 11.26 -3.02
C PHE A 87 -3.63 11.57 -3.01
N MET A 88 -4.36 11.19 -1.96
CA MET A 88 -5.78 11.49 -1.81
C MET A 88 -6.06 12.98 -1.57
N GLU A 89 -5.10 13.75 -1.06
CA GLU A 89 -5.19 15.21 -0.94
C GLU A 89 -5.05 15.89 -2.29
N MET A 90 -4.03 15.51 -3.07
CA MET A 90 -3.70 16.11 -4.38
C MET A 90 -4.57 15.61 -5.53
N SER A 91 -5.23 14.46 -5.38
CA SER A 91 -6.04 13.87 -6.46
C SER A 91 -7.31 14.70 -6.72
N ASP A 92 -7.41 15.26 -7.93
CA ASP A 92 -8.62 15.97 -8.37
C ASP A 92 -9.80 15.00 -8.57
N ASP A 93 -9.51 13.74 -8.89
CA ASP A 93 -10.49 12.72 -9.27
C ASP A 93 -10.87 11.79 -8.11
N MET A 94 -11.21 12.38 -6.97
CA MET A 94 -11.65 11.60 -5.79
C MET A 94 -12.96 10.86 -6.03
N ASP A 95 -13.80 11.31 -6.96
CA ASP A 95 -15.02 10.60 -7.33
C ASP A 95 -14.68 9.24 -7.97
N ALA A 96 -13.61 9.17 -8.76
CA ALA A 96 -13.08 7.90 -9.25
C ALA A 96 -12.58 7.01 -8.12
N VAL A 97 -11.85 7.56 -7.14
CA VAL A 97 -11.38 6.80 -5.96
C VAL A 97 -12.57 6.23 -5.16
N VAL A 98 -13.58 7.05 -4.90
CA VAL A 98 -14.79 6.65 -4.14
C VAL A 98 -15.61 5.60 -4.89
N ALA A 99 -15.61 5.64 -6.22
CA ALA A 99 -16.32 4.67 -7.05
C ALA A 99 -15.67 3.27 -7.02
N THR A 100 -14.38 3.17 -6.69
CA THR A 100 -13.64 1.90 -6.70
C THR A 100 -14.16 0.92 -5.65
N GLN A 101 -14.07 -0.37 -5.98
CA GLN A 101 -14.45 -1.42 -5.04
C GLN A 101 -13.54 -1.41 -3.80
N GLY A 102 -12.25 -1.16 -3.99
CA GLY A 102 -11.28 -1.05 -2.89
C GLY A 102 -11.67 0.01 -1.85
N PHE A 103 -12.18 1.17 -2.28
CA PHE A 103 -12.66 2.18 -1.34
C PHE A 103 -13.91 1.75 -0.58
N LYS A 104 -14.85 1.05 -1.23
CA LYS A 104 -16.06 0.51 -0.59
C LYS A 104 -15.71 -0.55 0.45
N ASP A 105 -14.75 -1.43 0.14
CA ASP A 105 -14.29 -2.48 1.04
C ASP A 105 -13.63 -1.87 2.28
N VAL A 106 -12.76 -0.87 2.09
CA VAL A 106 -12.12 -0.14 3.20
C VAL A 106 -13.14 0.65 4.02
N LYS A 107 -14.19 1.20 3.40
CA LYS A 107 -15.27 1.86 4.12
C LYS A 107 -16.04 0.90 5.03
N ALA A 108 -16.21 -0.34 4.60
CA ALA A 108 -16.89 -1.37 5.38
C ALA A 108 -16.00 -1.91 6.52
N SER A 109 -14.70 -2.09 6.28
CA SER A 109 -13.78 -2.65 7.27
C SER A 109 -13.23 -1.62 8.26
N CYS A 110 -12.85 -0.42 7.78
CA CYS A 110 -12.16 0.60 8.56
C CYS A 110 -12.67 2.02 8.22
N PRO A 111 -13.86 2.43 8.73
CA PRO A 111 -14.46 3.73 8.42
C PRO A 111 -13.62 4.93 8.87
N SER A 112 -12.90 4.79 10.00
CA SER A 112 -12.07 5.86 10.58
C SER A 112 -10.97 6.33 9.64
N LEU A 113 -10.33 5.43 8.90
CA LEU A 113 -9.26 5.78 7.96
C LEU A 113 -9.74 6.67 6.83
N ILE A 114 -10.97 6.44 6.37
CA ILE A 114 -11.58 7.27 5.33
C ILE A 114 -11.94 8.64 5.89
N VAL A 115 -12.47 8.70 7.12
CA VAL A 115 -12.77 9.97 7.78
C VAL A 115 -11.49 10.80 7.91
N ASP A 116 -10.40 10.20 8.41
CA ASP A 116 -9.10 10.87 8.54
C ASP A 116 -8.58 11.41 7.20
N ALA A 117 -8.66 10.61 6.13
CA ALA A 117 -8.26 11.03 4.79
C ALA A 117 -9.10 12.21 4.25
N LEU A 118 -10.41 12.17 4.47
CA LEU A 118 -11.32 13.24 4.04
C LEU A 118 -11.15 14.52 4.87
N GLU A 119 -10.89 14.40 6.17
CA GLU A 119 -10.62 15.55 7.05
C GLU A 119 -9.33 16.26 6.66
N LYS A 120 -8.26 15.51 6.36
CA LYS A 120 -6.99 16.05 5.87
C LYS A 120 -7.18 16.84 4.57
N ARG A 121 -7.88 16.26 3.58
CA ARG A 121 -8.24 16.94 2.32
C ARG A 121 -9.05 18.24 2.55
N ARG A 122 -10.00 18.23 3.49
CA ARG A 122 -10.82 19.41 3.82
C ARG A 122 -9.99 20.55 4.44
N LYS A 123 -8.99 20.23 5.26
CA LYS A 123 -8.08 21.23 5.83
C LYS A 123 -7.23 21.86 4.74
N PHE A 124 -6.72 21.06 3.80
CA PHE A 124 -5.94 21.55 2.67
C PHE A 124 -6.72 22.52 1.77
N ARG A 125 -7.95 22.19 1.36
CA ARG A 125 -8.78 23.09 0.53
C ARG A 125 -9.24 24.39 1.22
N LYS A 126 -9.09 24.49 2.54
CA LYS A 126 -9.43 25.69 3.31
C LYS A 126 -8.23 26.60 3.58
N ALA A 127 -7.01 26.10 3.35
CA ALA A 127 -5.76 26.87 3.44
C ALA A 127 -5.46 27.53 2.09
#